data_AF-A0A3D8MQR0-F1
#
_entry.id   AF-A0A3D8MQR0-F1
#
_cell.length_a   1.000
_cell.length_b   1.000
_cell.length_c   1.000
_cell.angle_alpha   90.00
_cell.angle_beta   90.00
_cell.angle_gamma   90.00
#
_symmetry.space_group_name_H-M   'P 1'
#
loop_
_entity.id
_entity.type
_entity.pdbx_description
1 polymer ?
#
loop_
_entity_poly.entity_id
_entity_poly.type
_entity_poly.pdbx_seq_one_letter_code
_entity_poly.pdbx_strand_id
1 'polypeptide(L)'
;MLRAGPHYESPVFVPGAGSSCHDELAKRARQTRAIMDVSRLVTLTYISTAVVAFVIFDKTFKWIWASFDALSEFTVIPPILTLTTTLAIASVVGLIMWMKRHPKVDPFLTEVIIELKKVTWPSWKDTQRSTVVVIIFSIILSFFLWGSDQIWKRVTDYILTIGI
;
A
#
# COMPACT_ATOMS: atom_id res chain seq x y z
N MET A 1 -44.26 5.24 -42.27
CA MET A 1 -45.41 5.43 -41.37
C MET A 1 -45.15 4.65 -40.07
N LEU A 2 -44.86 5.42 -39.01
CA LEU A 2 -44.83 5.15 -37.56
C LEU A 2 -44.70 3.70 -37.04
N ARG A 3 -43.54 3.39 -36.44
CA ARG A 3 -43.34 2.23 -35.55
C ARG A 3 -43.82 2.60 -34.14
N ALA A 4 -44.87 1.94 -33.67
CA ALA A 4 -45.46 2.15 -32.35
C ALA A 4 -44.43 1.94 -31.22
N GLY A 5 -44.40 2.86 -30.25
CA GLY A 5 -43.57 2.78 -29.06
C GLY A 5 -44.12 1.75 -28.05
N PRO A 6 -43.29 1.26 -27.12
CA PRO A 6 -43.67 0.20 -26.20
C PRO A 6 -44.70 0.69 -25.18
N HIS A 7 -45.78 -0.08 -25.02
CA HIS A 7 -46.80 0.11 -24.00
C HIS A 7 -46.18 -0.02 -22.61
N TYR A 8 -46.32 1.03 -21.80
CA TYR A 8 -46.02 0.99 -20.38
C TYR A 8 -47.25 0.47 -19.65
N GLU A 9 -47.28 -0.84 -19.37
CA GLU A 9 -48.26 -1.41 -18.44
C GLU A 9 -47.96 -0.88 -17.03
N SER A 10 -48.91 -0.18 -16.43
CA SER A 10 -48.82 0.30 -15.05
C SER A 10 -48.82 -0.91 -14.09
N PRO A 11 -47.93 -0.95 -13.09
CA PRO A 11 -47.84 -2.10 -12.20
C PRO A 11 -49.06 -2.19 -11.28
N VAL A 12 -49.67 -3.38 -11.27
CA VAL A 12 -50.73 -3.80 -10.34
C VAL A 12 -50.18 -3.79 -8.90
N PHE A 13 -50.87 -3.09 -7.99
CA PHE A 13 -50.54 -3.06 -6.57
C PHE A 13 -50.97 -4.37 -5.89
N VAL A 14 -50.00 -5.20 -5.53
CA VAL A 14 -50.21 -6.46 -4.79
C VAL A 14 -50.04 -6.22 -3.28
N PRO A 15 -51.11 -6.24 -2.46
CA PRO A 15 -50.99 -6.03 -1.02
C PRO A 15 -50.53 -7.32 -0.35
N GLY A 16 -49.33 -7.30 0.26
CA GLY A 16 -48.70 -8.45 0.93
C GLY A 16 -47.20 -8.59 0.64
N ALA A 17 -46.70 -7.96 -0.43
CA ALA A 17 -45.28 -7.92 -0.77
C ALA A 17 -44.43 -7.01 0.15
N GLY A 18 -45.05 -6.24 1.05
CA GLY A 18 -44.37 -5.21 1.85
C GLY A 18 -43.34 -5.75 2.83
N SER A 19 -43.62 -6.82 3.57
CA SER A 19 -42.70 -7.38 4.57
C SER A 19 -41.56 -8.19 3.92
N SER A 20 -41.89 -9.08 2.97
CA SER A 20 -40.92 -9.89 2.24
C SER A 20 -39.99 -9.04 1.36
N CYS A 21 -40.51 -7.98 0.72
CA CYS A 21 -39.69 -7.04 -0.04
C CYS A 21 -38.73 -6.27 0.87
N HIS A 22 -39.16 -5.85 2.05
CA HIS A 22 -38.28 -5.12 2.98
C HIS A 22 -37.08 -5.98 3.44
N ASP A 23 -37.30 -7.27 3.69
CA ASP A 23 -36.25 -8.22 4.07
C ASP A 23 -35.28 -8.49 2.91
N GLU A 24 -35.81 -8.67 1.69
CA GLU A 24 -35.01 -8.84 0.47
C GLU A 24 -34.16 -7.59 0.15
N LEU A 25 -34.73 -6.39 0.30
CA LEU A 25 -34.00 -5.14 0.12
C LEU A 25 -32.89 -4.99 1.16
N ALA A 26 -33.17 -5.31 2.44
CA ALA A 26 -32.16 -5.27 3.49
C ALA A 26 -31.02 -6.28 3.23
N LYS A 27 -31.34 -7.47 2.73
CA LYS A 27 -30.35 -8.50 2.35
C LYS A 27 -29.49 -8.04 1.17
N ARG A 28 -30.11 -7.49 0.12
CA ARG A 28 -29.42 -6.91 -1.05
C ARG A 28 -28.51 -5.75 -0.65
N ALA A 29 -28.99 -4.82 0.20
CA ALA A 29 -28.19 -3.69 0.67
C ALA A 29 -26.93 -4.13 1.43
N ARG A 30 -27.03 -5.15 2.29
CA ARG A 30 -25.86 -5.75 2.98
C ARG A 30 -24.88 -6.39 1.99
N GLN A 31 -25.38 -7.12 1.00
CA GLN A 31 -24.56 -7.74 -0.04
C GLN A 31 -23.85 -6.69 -0.91
N THR A 32 -24.56 -5.65 -1.36
CA THR A 32 -23.97 -4.54 -2.12
C THR A 32 -22.91 -3.80 -1.31
N ARG A 33 -23.13 -3.57 0.00
CA ARG A 33 -22.14 -2.95 0.89
C ARG A 33 -20.86 -3.77 0.96
N ALA A 34 -20.97 -5.09 1.16
CA ALA A 34 -19.81 -5.97 1.23
C ALA A 34 -19.01 -5.99 -0.08
N ILE A 35 -19.67 -5.96 -1.23
CA ILE A 35 -19.02 -5.89 -2.56
C ILE A 35 -18.31 -4.55 -2.74
N MET A 36 -18.98 -3.44 -2.42
CA MET A 36 -18.42 -2.09 -2.55
C MET A 36 -17.21 -1.87 -1.65
N ASP A 37 -17.19 -2.46 -0.45
CA ASP A 37 -16.07 -2.34 0.48
C ASP A 37 -14.80 -3.02 -0.06
N VAL A 38 -14.92 -4.15 -0.75
CA VAL A 38 -13.78 -4.89 -1.31
C VAL A 38 -13.17 -4.14 -2.50
N SER A 39 -13.99 -3.65 -3.44
CA SER A 39 -13.49 -2.86 -4.58
C SER A 39 -12.83 -1.54 -4.15
N ARG A 40 -13.30 -0.92 -3.07
CA ARG A 40 -12.65 0.26 -2.47
C ARG A 40 -11.27 -0.08 -1.91
N LEU A 41 -11.12 -1.21 -1.22
CA LEU A 41 -9.82 -1.67 -0.71
C LEU A 41 -8.83 -1.95 -1.85
N VAL A 42 -9.27 -2.60 -2.94
CA VAL A 42 -8.43 -2.80 -4.14
C VAL A 42 -8.01 -1.44 -4.73
N THR A 43 -8.93 -0.48 -4.84
CA THR A 43 -8.60 0.87 -5.33
C THR A 43 -7.56 1.57 -4.44
N LEU A 44 -7.67 1.42 -3.12
CA LEU A 44 -6.69 1.94 -2.16
C LEU A 44 -5.30 1.32 -2.36
N THR A 45 -5.20 0.01 -2.64
CA THR A 45 -3.90 -0.63 -2.92
C THR A 45 -3.23 -0.10 -4.19
N TYR A 46 -4.00 0.23 -5.23
CA TYR A 46 -3.47 0.87 -6.43
C TYR A 46 -2.99 2.30 -6.15
N ILE A 47 -3.73 3.06 -5.33
CA ILE A 47 -3.31 4.41 -4.92
C ILE A 47 -2.03 4.35 -4.07
N SER A 48 -1.95 3.45 -3.09
CA SER A 48 -0.74 3.30 -2.26
C SER A 48 0.46 2.88 -3.10
N THR A 49 0.27 1.96 -4.05
CA THR A 49 1.32 1.55 -5.01
C THR A 49 1.78 2.72 -5.87
N ALA A 50 0.87 3.57 -6.33
CA ALA A 50 1.20 4.77 -7.10
C ALA A 50 2.07 5.76 -6.31
N VAL A 51 1.70 6.02 -5.05
CA VAL A 51 2.43 6.95 -4.17
C VAL A 51 3.84 6.42 -3.86
N VAL A 52 3.94 5.14 -3.50
CA VAL A 52 5.24 4.50 -3.22
C VAL A 52 6.13 4.52 -4.46
N ALA A 53 5.58 4.15 -5.62
CA ALA A 53 6.31 4.18 -6.88
C ALA A 53 6.78 5.60 -7.22
N PHE A 54 5.94 6.63 -7.05
CA PHE A 54 6.32 8.01 -7.29
C PHE A 54 7.49 8.47 -6.42
N VAL A 55 7.46 8.17 -5.12
CA VAL A 55 8.55 8.53 -4.20
C VAL A 55 9.85 7.82 -4.56
N ILE A 56 9.77 6.55 -4.93
CA ILE A 56 10.94 5.77 -5.37
C ILE A 56 11.50 6.36 -6.67
N PHE A 57 10.64 6.58 -7.67
CA PHE A 57 11.07 7.11 -8.97
C PHE A 57 11.65 8.51 -8.85
N ASP A 58 11.03 9.44 -8.13
CA ASP A 58 11.57 10.79 -7.94
C ASP A 58 12.97 10.77 -7.31
N LYS A 59 13.18 9.97 -6.26
CA LYS A 59 14.50 9.82 -5.62
C LYS A 59 15.51 9.16 -6.55
N THR A 60 15.10 8.10 -7.24
CA THR A 60 15.97 7.30 -8.10
C THR A 60 16.41 8.11 -9.32
N PHE A 61 15.47 8.81 -9.97
CA PHE A 61 15.78 9.68 -11.09
C PHE A 61 16.67 10.84 -10.67
N LYS A 62 16.41 11.51 -9.53
CA LYS A 62 17.30 12.58 -9.04
C LYS A 62 18.74 12.09 -8.82
N TRP A 63 18.91 10.93 -8.18
CA TRP A 63 20.23 10.36 -7.93
C TRP A 63 20.96 9.98 -9.24
N ILE A 64 20.24 9.34 -10.18
CA ILE A 64 20.79 8.97 -11.49
C ILE A 64 21.18 10.22 -12.30
N TRP A 65 20.28 11.20 -12.41
CA TRP A 65 20.51 12.41 -13.19
C TRP A 65 21.61 13.30 -12.59
N ALA A 66 21.77 13.32 -11.26
CA ALA A 66 22.88 14.01 -10.61
C ALA A 66 24.26 13.44 -10.95
N SER A 67 24.32 12.22 -11.50
CA SER A 67 25.58 11.60 -11.94
C SER A 67 25.99 12.02 -13.37
N PHE A 68 25.13 12.72 -14.12
CA PHE A 68 25.38 13.14 -15.50
C PHE A 68 25.29 14.68 -15.63
N ASP A 69 26.43 15.34 -15.48
CA ASP A 69 26.57 16.81 -15.44
C ASP A 69 26.04 17.52 -16.72
N ALA A 70 26.07 16.86 -17.87
CA ALA A 70 25.83 17.48 -19.18
C ALA A 70 24.35 17.60 -19.62
N LEU A 71 23.40 17.08 -18.83
CA LEU A 71 21.96 17.06 -19.20
C LEU A 71 21.05 17.59 -18.08
N SER A 72 21.63 18.07 -16.97
CA SER A 72 20.92 18.53 -15.77
C SER A 72 20.20 19.89 -15.95
N GLU A 73 20.55 20.64 -17.00
CA GLU A 73 20.15 22.04 -17.19
C GLU A 73 18.84 22.25 -17.97
N PHE A 74 18.16 21.19 -18.44
CA PHE A 74 16.90 21.35 -19.18
C PHE A 74 15.74 21.62 -18.20
N THR A 75 15.79 22.80 -17.58
CA THR A 75 14.82 23.36 -16.64
C THR A 75 13.80 24.15 -17.44
N VAL A 76 12.71 23.51 -17.85
CA VAL A 76 11.70 24.12 -18.73
C VAL A 76 10.89 25.21 -17.98
N ILE A 77 10.62 25.04 -16.68
CA ILE A 77 9.96 26.04 -15.80
C ILE A 77 10.39 25.86 -14.32
N PRO A 78 11.19 26.77 -13.71
CA PRO A 78 11.40 26.79 -12.26
C PRO A 78 10.14 27.34 -11.55
N PRO A 79 9.69 26.85 -10.36
CA PRO A 79 10.24 25.82 -9.46
C PRO A 79 9.46 24.47 -9.40
N ILE A 80 8.47 24.23 -10.29
CA ILE A 80 7.44 23.19 -10.08
C ILE A 80 7.45 22.05 -11.11
N LEU A 81 8.06 22.23 -12.29
CA LEU A 81 8.00 21.27 -13.40
C LEU A 81 9.40 20.92 -13.92
N THR A 82 10.17 20.17 -13.13
CA THR A 82 11.43 19.58 -13.60
C THR A 82 11.15 18.37 -14.49
N LEU A 83 11.96 18.15 -15.54
CA LEU A 83 11.82 16.97 -16.42
C LEU A 83 11.80 15.64 -15.66
N THR A 84 12.49 15.59 -14.52
CA THR A 84 12.53 14.42 -13.65
C THR A 84 11.16 14.10 -13.03
N THR A 85 10.38 15.13 -12.66
CA THR A 85 9.04 14.94 -12.08
C THR A 85 8.02 14.51 -13.13
N THR A 86 8.06 15.08 -14.34
CA THR A 86 7.20 14.63 -15.45
C THR A 86 7.53 13.21 -15.88
N LEU A 87 8.82 12.85 -15.96
CA LEU A 87 9.24 11.48 -16.24
C LEU A 87 8.82 10.50 -15.14
N ALA A 88 8.94 10.90 -13.87
CA ALA A 88 8.48 10.09 -12.74
C ALA A 88 6.95 9.88 -12.77
N ILE A 89 6.16 10.92 -13.06
CA ILE A 89 4.70 10.77 -13.20
C ILE A 89 4.37 9.84 -14.38
N ALA A 90 5.03 10.03 -15.53
CA ALA A 90 4.83 9.18 -16.70
C ALA A 90 5.20 7.72 -16.43
N SER A 91 6.30 7.45 -15.72
CA SER A 91 6.71 6.09 -15.34
C SER A 91 5.73 5.45 -14.37
N VAL A 92 5.18 6.22 -13.40
CA VAL A 92 4.15 5.74 -12.48
C VAL A 92 2.86 5.39 -13.22
N VAL A 93 2.38 6.27 -14.09
CA VAL A 93 1.17 6.02 -14.89
C VAL A 93 1.37 4.80 -15.79
N GLY A 94 2.53 4.70 -16.46
CA GLY A 94 2.89 3.55 -17.28
C GLY A 94 2.91 2.24 -16.50
N LEU A 95 3.49 2.25 -15.29
CA LEU A 95 3.51 1.09 -14.39
C LEU A 95 2.09 0.67 -13.97
N ILE A 96 1.23 1.62 -13.62
CA ILE A 96 -0.16 1.35 -13.22
C ILE A 96 -0.96 0.81 -14.41
N MET A 97 -0.85 1.43 -15.58
CA MET A 97 -1.54 0.96 -16.78
C MET A 97 -1.10 -0.44 -17.19
N TRP A 98 0.20 -0.73 -17.10
CA TRP A 98 0.73 -2.07 -17.33
C TRP A 98 0.18 -3.07 -16.31
N MET A 99 0.16 -2.71 -15.02
CA MET A 99 -0.35 -3.59 -13.96
C MET A 99 -1.85 -3.90 -14.13
N LYS A 100 -2.69 -2.90 -14.42
CA LYS A 100 -4.13 -3.10 -14.66
C LYS A 100 -4.43 -3.86 -15.96
N ARG A 101 -3.47 -3.95 -16.88
CA ARG A 101 -3.60 -4.74 -18.11
C ARG A 101 -3.55 -6.24 -17.82
N HIS A 102 -2.96 -6.66 -16.71
CA HIS A 102 -2.84 -8.08 -16.38
C HIS A 102 -4.13 -8.59 -15.72
N PRO A 103 -4.89 -9.49 -16.37
CA PRO A 103 -6.21 -9.92 -15.88
C PRO A 103 -6.17 -10.75 -14.59
N LYS A 104 -4.97 -11.15 -14.14
CA LYS A 104 -4.76 -11.94 -12.92
C LYS A 104 -4.59 -11.08 -11.66
N VAL A 105 -4.28 -9.80 -11.79
CA VAL A 105 -3.92 -8.94 -10.65
C VAL A 105 -5.15 -8.59 -9.81
N ASP A 106 -6.23 -8.13 -10.44
CA ASP A 106 -7.48 -7.76 -9.75
C ASP A 106 -8.13 -8.92 -8.95
N PRO A 107 -8.29 -10.14 -9.51
CA PRO A 107 -8.86 -11.25 -8.73
C PRO A 107 -7.93 -11.69 -7.59
N PHE A 108 -6.62 -11.66 -7.80
CA PHE A 108 -5.64 -11.99 -6.75
C PHE A 108 -5.71 -11.00 -5.58
N LEU A 109 -5.72 -9.69 -5.85
CA LEU A 109 -5.86 -8.67 -4.80
C LEU A 109 -7.18 -8.81 -4.03
N THR A 110 -8.26 -9.13 -4.75
CA THR A 110 -9.58 -9.37 -4.15
C THR A 110 -9.55 -10.57 -3.20
N GLU A 111 -8.93 -11.68 -3.60
CA GLU A 111 -8.79 -12.88 -2.78
C GLU A 111 -7.93 -12.62 -1.54
N VAL A 112 -6.79 -11.93 -1.70
CA VAL A 112 -5.92 -11.54 -0.58
C VAL A 112 -6.68 -10.66 0.42
N ILE A 113 -7.48 -9.69 -0.04
CA ILE A 113 -8.27 -8.84 0.85
C ILE A 113 -9.34 -9.66 1.60
N ILE A 114 -9.99 -10.61 0.93
CA ILE A 114 -10.99 -11.48 1.57
C ILE A 114 -10.32 -12.34 2.66
N GLU A 115 -9.12 -12.87 2.39
CA GLU A 115 -8.38 -13.68 3.35
C GLU A 115 -7.84 -12.83 4.51
N LEU A 116 -7.31 -11.62 4.23
CA LEU A 116 -6.85 -10.68 5.24
C LEU A 116 -7.97 -10.24 6.20
N LYS A 117 -9.23 -10.22 5.76
CA LYS A 117 -10.37 -9.94 6.64
C LYS A 117 -10.65 -11.06 7.65
N LYS A 118 -10.15 -12.28 7.40
CA LYS A 118 -10.25 -13.41 8.35
C LYS A 118 -9.14 -13.37 9.40
N VAL A 119 -8.05 -12.64 9.14
CA VAL A 119 -6.94 -12.50 10.08
C VAL A 119 -7.44 -11.73 11.31
N THR A 120 -7.38 -12.40 12.46
CA THR A 120 -7.69 -11.80 13.75
C THR A 120 -6.52 -10.92 14.18
N TRP A 121 -6.68 -9.61 14.04
CA TRP A 121 -5.65 -8.67 14.48
C TRP A 121 -5.49 -8.73 16.00
N PRO A 122 -4.24 -8.91 16.51
CA PRO A 122 -3.99 -9.05 17.93
C PRO A 122 -4.42 -7.78 18.67
N SER A 123 -4.87 -7.95 19.92
CA SER A 123 -5.21 -6.79 20.73
C SER A 123 -3.93 -6.00 21.07
N TRP A 124 -4.04 -4.68 21.21
CA TRP A 124 -2.91 -3.81 21.56
C TRP A 124 -2.15 -4.28 22.81
N LYS A 125 -2.87 -4.90 23.77
CA LYS A 125 -2.28 -5.45 24.99
C LYS A 125 -1.40 -6.67 24.72
N ASP A 126 -1.80 -7.53 23.78
CA ASP A 126 -1.02 -8.72 23.41
C ASP A 126 0.24 -8.31 22.66
N THR A 127 0.16 -7.34 21.74
CA THR A 127 1.32 -6.79 21.04
C THR A 127 2.32 -6.16 22.01
N GLN A 128 1.86 -5.39 23.01
CA GLN A 128 2.72 -4.81 24.05
C GLN A 128 3.47 -5.88 24.85
N ARG A 129 2.79 -6.96 25.24
CA ARG A 129 3.43 -8.05 25.98
C ARG A 129 4.56 -8.68 25.15
N SER A 130 4.35 -8.88 23.85
CA SER A 130 5.38 -9.43 22.97
C SER A 130 6.54 -8.45 22.73
N THR A 131 6.29 -7.15 22.58
CA THR A 131 7.38 -6.17 22.36
C THR A 131 8.20 -5.90 23.62
N VAL A 132 7.60 -5.99 24.83
CA VAL A 132 8.34 -5.87 26.09
C VAL A 132 9.44 -6.93 26.19
N VAL A 133 9.17 -8.17 25.77
CA VAL A 133 10.19 -9.23 25.73
C VAL A 133 11.34 -8.85 24.79
N VAL A 134 11.02 -8.31 23.60
CA VAL A 134 12.03 -7.86 22.64
C VAL A 134 12.87 -6.72 23.21
N ILE A 135 12.26 -5.75 23.89
CA ILE A 135 12.97 -4.62 24.50
C ILE A 135 13.97 -5.13 25.55
N ILE A 136 13.54 -6.04 26.43
CA ILE A 136 14.42 -6.63 27.45
C ILE A 136 15.58 -7.40 26.77
N PHE A 137 15.27 -8.19 25.75
CA PHE A 137 16.29 -8.92 24.99
C PHE A 137 17.29 -7.98 24.31
N SER A 138 16.84 -6.89 23.69
CA SER A 138 17.70 -5.88 23.08
C SER A 138 18.59 -5.18 24.10
N ILE A 139 18.09 -4.91 25.31
CA ILE A 139 18.90 -4.34 26.40
C ILE A 139 20.02 -5.31 26.81
N ILE A 140 19.69 -6.59 27.00
CA ILE A 140 20.68 -7.62 27.35
C ILE A 140 21.75 -7.73 26.25
N LEU A 141 21.35 -7.78 24.98
CA LEU A 141 22.29 -7.79 23.85
C LEU A 141 23.15 -6.53 23.80
N SER A 142 22.59 -5.36 24.07
CA SER A 142 23.33 -4.11 24.09
C SER A 142 24.41 -4.12 25.18
N PHE A 143 24.08 -4.59 26.39
CA PHE A 143 25.07 -4.74 27.46
C PHE A 143 26.12 -5.79 27.15
N PHE A 144 25.74 -6.92 26.54
CA PHE A 144 26.68 -7.95 26.09
C PHE A 144 27.66 -7.40 25.06
N LEU A 145 27.17 -6.71 24.02
CA LEU A 145 28.01 -6.09 23.01
C LEU A 145 28.92 -5.04 23.62
N TRP A 146 28.38 -4.13 24.44
CA TRP A 146 29.20 -3.13 25.14
C TRP A 146 30.32 -3.79 25.96
N GLY A 147 30.03 -4.87 26.67
CA GLY A 147 31.03 -5.64 27.40
C GLY A 147 32.11 -6.23 26.48
N SER A 148 31.68 -6.82 25.36
CA SER A 148 32.58 -7.34 24.32
C SER A 148 33.48 -6.23 23.76
N ASP A 149 32.93 -5.08 23.40
CA ASP A 149 33.68 -3.92 22.90
C ASP A 149 34.73 -3.45 23.93
N GLN A 150 34.41 -3.44 25.22
CA GLN A 150 35.40 -3.10 26.26
C GLN A 150 36.53 -4.13 26.36
N ILE A 151 36.23 -5.41 26.19
CA ILE A 151 37.24 -6.48 26.20
C ILE A 151 38.17 -6.32 25.01
N TRP A 152 37.60 -6.19 23.80
CA TRP A 152 38.38 -6.03 22.58
C TRP A 152 39.23 -4.76 22.61
N LYS A 153 38.68 -3.64 23.09
CA LYS A 153 39.45 -2.41 23.28
C LYS A 153 40.68 -2.65 24.15
N ARG A 154 40.51 -3.28 25.32
CA ARG A 154 41.65 -3.58 26.21
C ARG A 154 42.65 -4.51 25.55
N VAL A 155 42.19 -5.57 24.88
CA VAL A 155 43.07 -6.52 24.18
C VAL A 155 43.89 -5.81 23.11
N THR A 156 43.26 -4.97 22.28
CA THR A 156 43.94 -4.19 21.25
C THR A 156 44.90 -3.17 21.87
N ASP A 157 44.50 -2.46 22.93
CA ASP A 157 45.37 -1.50 23.64
C ASP A 157 46.60 -2.20 24.23
N TYR A 158 46.44 -3.39 24.82
CA TYR A 158 47.57 -4.20 25.29
C TYR A 158 48.49 -4.58 24.13
N ILE A 159 47.96 -5.11 23.02
CA ILE A 159 48.77 -5.51 21.85
C ILE A 159 49.55 -4.32 21.28
N LEU A 160 48.91 -3.16 21.15
CA LEU A 160 49.56 -1.95 20.62
C LEU A 160 50.60 -1.38 21.59
N THR A 161 50.40 -1.50 22.90
CA THR A 161 51.34 -1.01 23.92
C THR A 161 52.54 -1.95 24.13
N ILE A 162 52.42 -3.24 23.81
CA ILE A 162 53.55 -4.19 23.89
C ILE A 162 54.31 -4.35 22.57
N GLY A 163 53.69 -3.97 21.44
CA GLY A 163 54.17 -4.24 20.08
C GLY A 163 54.78 -3.03 19.35
N ILE A 164 54.91 -1.90 20.04
CA ILE A 164 55.79 -0.75 19.76
C ILE A 164 56.49 -0.40 21.07
#